data_AF-A0A6A0IFM2-F1
#
_entry.id   AF-A0A6A0IFM2-F1
#
_cell.length_a   1.000
_cell.length_b   1.000
_cell.length_c   1.000
_cell.angle_alpha   90.00
_cell.angle_beta   90.00
_cell.angle_gamma   90.00
#
_symmetry.space_group_name_H-M   'P 1'
#
loop_
_entity.id
_entity.type
_entity.pdbx_description
1 polymer ?
#
loop_
_entity_poly.entity_id
_entity_poly.type
_entity_poly.pdbx_seq_one_letter_code
_entity_poly.pdbx_strand_id
1 'polypeptide(L)'
;MPHLLLELSANVPDRPDLRRVLLDLHEALAKTGEFRLLDVKSRVVRHEVAALGDGAPDRAFAALTIAILEGRSDELKARVAAEALAVLKAAFPGTVAGGRGSLSVEVRDLHRASYQRVRAEEGPRTRSTRFEVDVDAPLEAVWKALTEAGELVRWFPMRAEVVPGPGGSVLWAWGEAWEWRHRIGAWEPYRRLTLVQDVPQRFDADGKTVEDRSTGEPMSLDVTLAEREGGTRVTLVHSGFGHGPAWDDEVEATSVGWRHELSALELYLEKHRGKDRRVGWATASTALPREEVWRRLLSSDGFDLEADRLEKGARFRVAAAGGDRLAGRFLEVFPGQEVSGELDGPGGGIFRLSTHRAGGRTGLFAWLSAYSPDVDVEGFASRARALLRRLFPPEPPDPRP
;
A
#
# COMPACT_ATOMS: atom_id res chain seq x y z
N MET A 1 1.01 21.59 -20.73
CA MET A 1 -0.27 21.03 -21.23
C MET A 1 -0.40 21.28 -22.73
N PRO A 2 0.33 20.54 -23.59
CA PRO A 2 0.26 20.69 -25.04
C PRO A 2 -0.93 19.92 -25.65
N HIS A 3 -1.55 20.51 -26.68
CA HIS A 3 -2.52 19.84 -27.56
C HIS A 3 -1.95 19.78 -28.98
N LEU A 4 -1.81 18.56 -29.50
CA LEU A 4 -1.21 18.29 -30.81
C LEU A 4 -2.32 17.85 -31.77
N LEU A 5 -2.37 18.48 -32.94
CA LEU A 5 -3.22 18.09 -34.04
C LEU A 5 -2.34 17.85 -35.26
N LEU A 6 -2.23 16.59 -35.68
CA LEU A 6 -1.55 16.21 -36.91
C LEU A 6 -2.59 16.10 -38.03
N GLU A 7 -2.42 16.88 -39.10
CA GLU A 7 -3.28 16.89 -40.28
C GLU A 7 -2.50 16.37 -41.48
N LEU A 8 -3.08 15.40 -42.20
CA LEU A 8 -2.43 14.71 -43.31
C LEU A 8 -3.33 14.75 -44.54
N SER A 9 -2.80 14.97 -45.74
CA SER A 9 -3.55 14.69 -46.97
C SER A 9 -3.65 13.18 -47.24
N ALA A 10 -4.72 12.74 -47.91
CA ALA A 10 -4.92 11.33 -48.20
C ALA A 10 -3.84 10.72 -49.12
N ASN A 11 -3.25 11.53 -50.00
CA ASN A 11 -2.20 11.10 -50.92
C ASN A 11 -0.78 11.09 -50.32
N VAL A 12 -0.60 11.31 -49.02
CA VAL A 12 0.70 11.08 -48.35
C VAL A 12 1.23 9.70 -48.73
N PRO A 13 2.47 9.56 -49.23
CA PRO A 13 3.00 8.28 -49.70
C PRO A 13 3.42 7.36 -48.54
N ASP A 14 3.83 7.94 -47.40
CA ASP A 14 4.29 7.20 -46.24
C ASP A 14 3.13 6.48 -45.52
N ARG A 15 3.43 5.37 -44.84
CA ARG A 15 2.47 4.58 -44.04
C ARG A 15 3.03 4.29 -42.63
N PRO A 16 3.37 5.33 -41.82
CA PRO A 16 3.89 5.10 -40.48
C PRO A 16 2.79 4.60 -39.54
N ASP A 17 3.18 3.97 -38.42
CA ASP A 17 2.28 3.78 -37.29
C ASP A 17 1.98 5.16 -36.67
N LEU A 18 0.82 5.72 -37.03
CA LEU A 18 0.40 7.04 -36.57
C LEU A 18 0.30 7.12 -35.04
N ARG A 19 -0.06 6.03 -34.36
CA ARG A 19 -0.10 6.02 -32.89
C ARG A 19 1.30 6.13 -32.32
N ARG A 20 2.28 5.42 -32.89
CA ARG A 20 3.69 5.55 -32.49
C ARG A 20 4.22 6.96 -32.75
N VAL A 21 3.96 7.54 -33.92
CA VAL A 21 4.35 8.93 -34.23
C VAL A 21 3.82 9.92 -33.20
N LEU A 22 2.55 9.77 -32.81
CA LEU A 22 1.95 10.61 -31.77
C LEU A 22 2.63 10.45 -30.40
N LEU A 23 3.05 9.24 -30.03
CA LEU A 23 3.78 9.00 -28.78
C LEU A 23 5.22 9.52 -28.83
N ASP A 24 5.90 9.39 -29.98
CA ASP A 24 7.24 9.96 -30.18
C ASP A 24 7.22 11.49 -30.07
N LEU A 25 6.16 12.13 -30.58
CA LEU A 25 5.93 13.57 -30.38
C LEU A 25 5.72 13.92 -28.90
N HIS A 26 5.02 13.08 -28.12
CA HIS A 26 4.86 13.32 -26.68
C HIS A 26 6.21 13.25 -25.95
N GLU A 27 7.01 12.23 -26.26
CA GLU A 27 8.35 12.05 -25.69
C GLU A 27 9.29 13.21 -26.07
N ALA A 28 9.27 13.64 -27.33
CA ALA A 28 10.07 14.78 -27.81
C ALA A 28 9.74 16.07 -27.04
N LEU A 29 8.45 16.35 -26.84
CA LEU A 29 8.02 17.50 -26.04
C LEU A 29 8.41 17.35 -24.57
N ALA A 30 8.25 16.17 -23.97
CA ALA A 30 8.62 15.93 -22.57
C ALA A 30 10.14 16.11 -22.32
N LYS A 31 10.99 15.70 -23.27
CA LYS A 31 12.46 15.86 -23.19
C LYS A 31 12.92 17.32 -23.10
N THR A 32 12.07 18.29 -23.48
CA THR A 32 12.39 19.72 -23.30
C THR A 32 12.42 20.18 -21.84
N GLY A 33 11.90 19.38 -20.92
CA GLY A 33 11.79 19.68 -19.48
C GLY A 33 10.58 20.54 -19.08
N GLU A 34 9.87 21.11 -20.06
CA GLU A 34 8.81 22.10 -19.83
C GLU A 34 7.39 21.51 -19.79
N PHE A 35 7.27 20.23 -20.15
CA PHE A 35 5.98 19.54 -20.28
C PHE A 35 6.03 18.18 -19.60
N ARG A 36 5.04 17.91 -18.75
CA ARG A 36 4.80 16.57 -18.21
C ARG A 36 4.18 15.68 -19.30
N LEU A 37 4.71 14.46 -19.47
CA LEU A 37 4.24 13.52 -20.50
C LEU A 37 2.73 13.24 -20.40
N LEU A 38 2.23 13.00 -19.18
CA LEU A 38 0.80 12.74 -18.91
C LEU A 38 -0.11 13.93 -19.23
N ASP A 39 0.45 15.12 -19.46
CA ASP A 39 -0.29 16.32 -19.79
C ASP A 39 -0.43 16.56 -21.31
N VAL A 40 0.20 15.75 -22.16
CA VAL A 40 0.15 15.90 -23.63
C VAL A 40 -1.08 15.18 -24.19
N LYS A 41 -1.83 15.85 -25.06
CA LYS A 41 -2.94 15.27 -25.80
C LYS A 41 -2.63 15.39 -27.29
N SER A 42 -2.87 14.34 -28.05
CA SER A 42 -2.68 14.39 -29.50
C SER A 42 -3.77 13.64 -30.24
N ARG A 43 -3.98 14.02 -31.50
CA ARG A 43 -4.89 13.37 -32.43
C ARG A 43 -4.43 13.62 -33.86
N VAL A 44 -4.87 12.76 -34.76
CA VAL A 44 -4.60 12.85 -36.19
C VAL A 44 -5.90 12.99 -36.96
N VAL A 45 -5.91 13.83 -37.99
CA VAL A 45 -7.00 13.99 -38.95
C VAL A 45 -6.43 13.79 -40.35
N ARG A 46 -7.10 12.96 -41.14
CA ARG A 46 -6.75 12.71 -42.54
C ARG A 46 -7.78 13.39 -43.42
N HIS A 47 -7.29 14.20 -44.36
CA HIS A 47 -8.09 14.96 -45.31
C HIS A 47 -8.18 14.22 -46.64
N GLU A 48 -9.37 13.73 -46.97
CA GLU A 48 -9.65 13.06 -48.24
C GLU A 48 -9.68 14.03 -49.43
N VAL A 49 -9.99 15.30 -49.17
CA VAL A 49 -9.99 16.38 -50.17
C VAL A 49 -9.02 17.46 -49.72
N ALA A 50 -7.97 17.68 -50.52
CA ALA A 50 -7.01 18.76 -50.34
C ALA A 50 -6.47 19.22 -51.70
N ALA A 51 -6.15 20.51 -51.83
CA ALA A 51 -5.48 21.08 -52.99
C ALA A 51 -4.23 21.82 -52.54
N LEU A 52 -3.09 21.52 -53.17
CA LEU A 52 -1.78 22.07 -52.81
C LEU A 52 -1.15 22.73 -54.03
N GLY A 53 -0.65 23.95 -53.87
CA GLY A 53 0.05 24.67 -54.93
C GLY A 53 -0.77 24.78 -56.22
N ASP A 54 -0.23 24.24 -57.31
CA ASP A 54 -0.83 24.21 -58.66
C ASP A 54 -1.95 23.15 -58.83
N GLY A 55 -2.29 22.40 -57.77
CA GLY A 55 -3.30 21.35 -57.80
C GLY A 55 -2.80 20.01 -58.34
N ALA A 56 -1.49 19.83 -58.52
CA ALA A 56 -0.94 18.54 -58.94
C ALA A 56 -1.29 17.41 -57.95
N PRO A 57 -1.76 16.24 -58.42
CA PRO A 57 -2.33 15.18 -57.58
C PRO A 57 -1.28 14.44 -56.74
N ASP A 58 0.00 14.61 -57.04
CA ASP A 58 1.13 14.00 -56.33
C ASP A 58 1.70 14.89 -55.21
N ARG A 59 1.11 16.07 -54.96
CA ARG A 59 1.50 16.93 -53.84
C ARG A 59 0.79 16.54 -52.56
N ALA A 60 1.56 16.26 -51.51
CA ALA A 60 1.03 15.84 -50.21
C ALA A 60 1.51 16.74 -49.06
N PHE A 61 0.81 16.74 -47.93
CA PHE A 61 1.28 17.43 -46.72
C PHE A 61 1.07 16.62 -45.44
N ALA A 62 1.92 16.91 -44.46
CA ALA A 62 1.68 16.63 -43.04
C ALA A 62 1.95 17.89 -42.21
N ALA A 63 0.91 18.43 -41.56
CA ALA A 63 0.97 19.64 -40.77
C ALA A 63 0.66 19.33 -39.30
N LEU A 64 1.51 19.77 -38.38
CA LEU A 64 1.30 19.60 -36.95
C LEU A 64 1.08 20.96 -36.28
N THR A 65 -0.07 21.14 -35.65
CA THR A 65 -0.30 22.28 -34.76
C THR A 65 -0.11 21.84 -33.31
N ILE A 66 0.72 22.57 -32.57
CA ILE A 66 1.00 22.38 -31.14
C ILE A 66 0.46 23.60 -30.39
N ALA A 67 -0.67 23.43 -29.70
CA ALA A 67 -1.25 24.49 -28.87
C ALA A 67 -0.75 24.35 -27.42
N ILE A 68 -0.09 25.39 -26.90
CA ILE A 68 0.45 25.44 -25.53
C ILE A 68 -0.10 26.66 -24.79
N LEU A 69 -0.20 26.63 -23.46
CA LEU A 69 -0.62 27.83 -22.71
C LEU A 69 0.33 29.00 -22.96
N GLU A 70 -0.25 30.19 -23.13
CA GLU A 70 0.50 31.43 -23.31
C GLU A 70 1.46 31.72 -22.13
N GLY A 71 2.49 32.52 -22.42
CA GLY A 71 3.56 32.88 -21.47
C GLY A 71 4.85 32.06 -21.63
N ARG A 72 4.98 31.26 -22.69
CA ARG A 72 6.23 30.60 -23.06
C ARG A 72 7.07 31.49 -23.98
N SER A 73 8.39 31.47 -23.80
CA SER A 73 9.30 32.28 -24.61
C SER A 73 9.36 31.80 -26.05
N ASP A 74 9.75 32.69 -26.96
CA ASP A 74 9.86 32.36 -28.39
C ASP A 74 10.99 31.36 -28.65
N GLU A 75 12.06 31.38 -27.86
CA GLU A 75 13.14 30.38 -27.94
C GLU A 75 12.63 28.98 -27.59
N LEU A 76 11.77 28.87 -26.56
CA LEU A 76 11.16 27.60 -26.20
C LEU A 76 10.22 27.11 -27.30
N LYS A 77 9.37 28.01 -27.84
CA LYS A 77 8.46 27.68 -28.94
C LYS A 77 9.23 27.17 -30.17
N ALA A 78 10.32 27.86 -30.55
CA ALA A 78 11.19 27.46 -31.65
C ALA A 78 11.83 26.08 -31.41
N ARG A 79 12.35 25.82 -30.20
CA ARG A 79 12.91 24.51 -29.82
C ARG A 79 11.87 23.39 -29.92
N VAL A 80 10.67 23.61 -29.38
CA VAL A 80 9.57 22.63 -29.45
C VAL A 80 9.19 22.33 -30.90
N ALA A 81 9.09 23.36 -31.75
CA ALA A 81 8.79 23.18 -33.17
C ALA A 81 9.87 22.36 -33.89
N ALA A 82 11.15 22.64 -33.61
CA ALA A 82 12.27 21.93 -34.22
C ALA A 82 12.32 20.44 -33.82
N GLU A 83 12.15 20.13 -32.54
CA GLU A 83 12.10 18.75 -32.03
C GLU A 83 10.93 17.97 -32.63
N ALA A 84 9.74 18.57 -32.67
CA ALA A 84 8.56 17.93 -33.27
C ALA A 84 8.72 17.73 -34.79
N LEU A 85 9.34 18.70 -35.49
CA LEU A 85 9.62 18.58 -36.92
C LEU A 85 10.61 17.46 -37.23
N ALA A 86 11.59 17.22 -36.35
CA ALA A 86 12.52 16.09 -36.50
C ALA A 86 11.77 14.75 -36.43
N VAL A 87 10.80 14.61 -35.52
CA VAL A 87 9.94 13.42 -35.45
C VAL A 87 9.12 13.25 -36.73
N LEU A 88 8.52 14.32 -37.26
CA LEU A 88 7.78 14.25 -38.54
C LEU A 88 8.67 13.87 -39.71
N LYS A 89 9.89 14.42 -39.81
CA LYS A 89 10.84 14.08 -40.87
C LYS A 89 11.22 12.60 -40.85
N ALA A 90 11.39 12.02 -39.66
CA ALA A 90 11.66 10.59 -39.51
C ALA A 90 10.45 9.73 -39.89
N ALA A 91 9.23 10.20 -39.61
CA ALA A 91 7.99 9.47 -39.87
C ALA A 91 7.49 9.57 -41.32
N PHE A 92 7.81 10.67 -42.03
CA PHE A 92 7.31 10.98 -43.37
C PHE A 92 8.43 11.27 -44.39
N PRO A 93 9.45 10.39 -44.54
CA PRO A 93 10.57 10.63 -45.44
C PRO A 93 10.16 10.68 -46.92
N GLY A 94 9.19 9.86 -47.35
CA GLY A 94 8.70 9.82 -48.72
C GLY A 94 7.91 11.08 -49.11
N THR A 95 7.26 11.73 -48.15
CA THR A 95 6.51 12.97 -48.35
C THR A 95 7.42 14.13 -48.74
N VAL A 96 8.64 14.19 -48.19
CA VAL A 96 9.63 15.22 -48.54
C VAL A 96 10.57 14.80 -49.66
N ALA A 97 10.69 13.49 -49.93
CA ALA A 97 11.48 12.96 -51.03
C ALA A 97 10.95 13.50 -52.38
N GLY A 98 11.83 14.07 -53.20
CA GLY A 98 11.48 14.59 -54.52
C GLY A 98 10.83 15.99 -54.53
N GLY A 99 10.69 16.66 -53.37
CA GLY A 99 10.31 18.08 -53.29
C GLY A 99 8.85 18.39 -53.62
N ARG A 100 7.97 17.38 -53.67
CA ARG A 100 6.55 17.54 -54.02
C ARG A 100 5.60 17.51 -52.82
N GLY A 101 6.06 17.18 -51.61
CA GLY A 101 5.27 17.32 -50.38
C GLY A 101 5.90 18.23 -49.33
N SER A 102 5.12 18.56 -48.30
CA SER A 102 5.51 19.49 -47.24
C SER A 102 5.28 18.91 -45.84
N LEU A 103 6.20 19.21 -44.93
CA LEU A 103 6.06 18.98 -43.49
C LEU A 103 6.11 20.33 -42.80
N SER A 104 5.17 20.60 -41.90
CA SER A 104 5.14 21.84 -41.12
C SER A 104 4.80 21.57 -39.67
N VAL A 105 5.34 22.43 -38.79
CA VAL A 105 4.97 22.48 -37.37
C VAL A 105 4.69 23.93 -37.03
N GLU A 106 3.53 24.18 -36.44
CA GLU A 106 3.15 25.49 -35.90
C GLU A 106 2.95 25.35 -34.38
N VAL A 107 3.57 26.24 -33.60
CA VAL A 107 3.31 26.36 -32.16
C VAL A 107 2.45 27.58 -31.93
N ARG A 108 1.28 27.40 -31.32
CA ARG A 108 0.33 28.49 -31.04
C ARG A 108 0.02 28.60 -29.54
N ASP A 109 -0.31 29.81 -29.12
CA ASP A 109 -0.71 30.09 -27.74
C ASP A 109 -2.19 29.78 -27.51
N LEU A 110 -2.46 29.11 -26.40
CA LEU A 110 -3.77 28.95 -25.79
C LEU A 110 -3.93 30.05 -24.76
N HIS A 111 -4.91 30.92 -25.00
CA HIS A 111 -5.26 31.99 -24.08
C HIS A 111 -5.66 31.40 -22.72
N ARG A 112 -4.93 31.80 -21.68
CA ARG A 112 -4.96 31.14 -20.37
C ARG A 112 -6.30 31.32 -19.68
N ALA A 113 -6.90 32.50 -19.78
CA ALA A 113 -8.14 32.81 -19.07
C ALA A 113 -9.38 32.13 -19.68
N SER A 114 -9.40 31.91 -21.00
CA SER A 114 -10.51 31.20 -21.67
C SER A 114 -10.32 29.68 -21.72
N TYR A 115 -9.10 29.19 -21.51
CA TYR A 115 -8.83 27.76 -21.45
C TYR A 115 -9.31 27.17 -20.11
N GLN A 116 -10.49 26.54 -20.15
CA GLN A 116 -11.07 25.82 -19.03
C GLN A 116 -10.88 24.31 -19.22
N ARG A 117 -10.58 23.61 -18.13
CA ARG A 117 -10.46 22.15 -18.14
C ARG A 117 -10.74 21.59 -16.75
N VAL A 118 -11.48 20.48 -16.70
CA VAL A 118 -11.52 19.61 -15.53
C VAL A 118 -10.37 18.61 -15.66
N ARG A 119 -9.48 18.55 -14.66
CA ARG A 119 -8.55 17.43 -14.55
C ARG A 119 -9.39 16.25 -14.05
N ALA A 120 -9.25 15.08 -14.65
CA ALA A 120 -9.52 13.88 -13.86
C ALA A 120 -8.65 14.03 -12.61
N GLU A 121 -9.25 13.95 -11.43
CA GLU A 121 -8.46 13.85 -10.21
C GLU A 121 -7.49 12.68 -10.45
N GLU A 122 -6.19 12.95 -10.33
CA GLU A 122 -5.28 11.83 -10.09
C GLU A 122 -5.88 11.14 -8.87
N GLY A 123 -6.25 9.86 -9.02
CA GLY A 123 -6.72 9.06 -7.89
C GLY A 123 -5.75 9.28 -6.71
N PRO A 124 -6.24 9.19 -5.47
CA PRO A 124 -5.46 9.64 -4.32
C PRO A 124 -4.06 9.01 -4.37
N ARG A 125 -3.03 9.85 -4.21
CA ARG A 125 -1.62 9.41 -4.30
C ARG A 125 -1.33 8.25 -3.35
N THR A 126 -2.13 8.16 -2.29
CA THR A 126 -2.12 7.10 -1.31
C THR A 126 -3.50 6.47 -1.16
N ARG A 127 -3.53 5.23 -0.68
CA ARG A 127 -4.71 4.45 -0.34
C ARG A 127 -4.93 4.47 1.16
N SER A 128 -6.12 4.07 1.58
CA SER A 128 -6.46 3.89 2.98
C SER A 128 -7.31 2.65 3.20
N THR A 129 -7.27 2.14 4.42
CA THR A 129 -8.07 1.01 4.90
C THR A 129 -8.86 1.46 6.12
N ARG A 130 -10.15 1.12 6.16
CA ARG A 130 -11.07 1.47 7.26
C ARG A 130 -11.56 0.22 7.96
N PHE A 131 -11.55 0.25 9.29
CA PHE A 131 -12.05 -0.81 10.16
C PHE A 131 -13.01 -0.21 11.18
N GLU A 132 -14.01 -0.97 11.57
CA GLU A 132 -14.94 -0.61 12.63
C GLU A 132 -15.13 -1.81 13.55
N VAL A 133 -15.09 -1.58 14.85
CA VAL A 133 -15.41 -2.56 15.89
C VAL A 133 -16.31 -1.92 16.93
N ASP A 134 -17.23 -2.72 17.44
CA ASP A 134 -18.17 -2.36 18.48
C ASP A 134 -17.72 -3.05 19.76
N VAL A 135 -17.35 -2.27 20.78
CA VAL A 135 -16.82 -2.80 22.05
C VAL A 135 -17.79 -2.51 23.17
N ASP A 136 -18.12 -3.51 23.97
CA ASP A 136 -19.02 -3.40 25.13
C ASP A 136 -18.28 -2.84 26.36
N ALA A 137 -17.70 -1.64 26.19
CA ALA A 137 -16.99 -0.91 27.22
C ALA A 137 -17.29 0.60 27.14
N PRO A 138 -17.25 1.32 28.29
CA PRO A 138 -17.51 2.75 28.30
C PRO A 138 -16.41 3.52 27.57
N LEU A 139 -16.78 4.67 27.01
CA LEU A 139 -15.91 5.54 26.21
C LEU A 139 -14.58 5.85 26.89
N GLU A 140 -14.59 6.07 28.22
CA GLU A 140 -13.39 6.29 29.02
C GLU A 140 -12.43 5.09 28.98
N ALA A 141 -12.94 3.87 29.06
CA ALA A 141 -12.12 2.65 29.02
C ALA A 141 -11.41 2.51 27.67
N VAL A 142 -12.16 2.74 26.59
CA VAL A 142 -11.65 2.65 25.23
C VAL A 142 -10.60 3.72 24.96
N TRP A 143 -10.85 4.95 25.41
CA TRP A 143 -9.87 6.03 25.29
C TRP A 143 -8.57 5.67 26.00
N LYS A 144 -8.64 5.23 27.27
CA LYS A 144 -7.46 4.79 28.02
C LYS A 144 -6.71 3.66 27.33
N ALA A 145 -7.43 2.65 26.80
CA ALA A 145 -6.85 1.54 26.05
C ALA A 145 -6.06 1.95 24.80
N LEU A 146 -6.40 3.10 24.21
CA LEU A 146 -5.74 3.64 23.02
C LEU A 146 -4.64 4.65 23.35
N THR A 147 -4.69 5.30 24.51
CA THR A 147 -3.83 6.46 24.81
C THR A 147 -2.89 6.30 25.99
N GLU A 148 -3.08 5.31 26.84
CA GLU A 148 -2.21 5.08 28.00
C GLU A 148 -1.26 3.91 27.75
N ALA A 149 0.04 4.12 27.95
CA ALA A 149 1.07 3.10 27.71
C ALA A 149 0.79 1.79 28.47
N GLY A 150 0.38 1.89 29.74
CA GLY A 150 0.07 0.73 30.59
C GLY A 150 -1.16 -0.05 30.12
N GLU A 151 -2.11 0.60 29.43
CA GLU A 151 -3.28 -0.07 28.89
C GLU A 151 -3.00 -0.65 27.49
N LEU A 152 -2.24 0.07 26.65
CA LEU A 152 -1.83 -0.40 25.31
C LEU A 152 -1.16 -1.77 25.37
N VAL A 153 -0.21 -1.97 26.29
CA VAL A 153 0.54 -3.22 26.39
C VAL A 153 -0.33 -4.44 26.76
N ARG A 154 -1.53 -4.20 27.29
CA ARG A 154 -2.48 -5.25 27.70
C ARG A 154 -3.23 -5.87 26.53
N TRP A 155 -3.17 -5.30 25.33
CA TRP A 155 -3.87 -5.86 24.16
C TRP A 155 -3.11 -5.71 22.84
N PHE A 156 -2.28 -4.67 22.67
CA PHE A 156 -1.66 -4.33 21.38
C PHE A 156 -0.14 -4.56 21.36
N PRO A 157 0.77 -3.58 21.64
CA PRO A 157 2.20 -3.84 21.57
C PRO A 157 2.73 -4.59 22.79
N MET A 158 3.95 -5.12 22.71
CA MET A 158 4.64 -5.68 23.89
C MET A 158 5.25 -4.59 24.77
N ARG A 159 5.58 -3.44 24.18
CA ARG A 159 6.05 -2.25 24.88
C ARG A 159 5.43 -1.01 24.25
N ALA A 160 5.04 -0.07 25.09
CA ALA A 160 4.54 1.23 24.66
C ALA A 160 5.16 2.35 25.48
N GLU A 161 5.39 3.50 24.84
CA GLU A 161 5.67 4.77 25.51
C GLU A 161 4.72 5.82 24.97
N VAL A 162 4.18 6.67 25.85
CA VAL A 162 3.27 7.75 25.44
C VAL A 162 3.65 9.05 26.13
N VAL A 163 3.84 10.08 25.32
CA VAL A 163 3.84 11.49 25.75
C VAL A 163 2.50 12.08 25.30
N PRO A 164 1.53 12.31 26.21
CA PRO A 164 0.17 12.64 25.83
C PRO A 164 0.01 14.07 25.29
N GLY A 165 -1.07 14.29 24.53
CA GLY A 165 -1.49 15.61 24.05
C GLY A 165 -1.07 15.94 22.61
N PRO A 166 -1.61 17.02 22.01
CA PRO A 166 -1.28 17.43 20.65
C PRO A 166 0.22 17.68 20.48
N GLY A 167 0.83 17.09 19.45
CA GLY A 167 2.29 17.18 19.22
C GLY A 167 3.14 16.28 20.11
N GLY A 168 2.52 15.52 21.03
CA GLY A 168 3.17 14.46 21.78
C GLY A 168 3.55 13.26 20.90
N SER A 169 3.89 12.14 21.52
CA SER A 169 4.39 10.96 20.81
C SER A 169 3.84 9.66 21.37
N VAL A 170 3.76 8.65 20.50
CA VAL A 170 3.43 7.28 20.83
C VAL A 170 4.46 6.37 20.21
N LEU A 171 5.02 5.47 21.00
CA LEU A 171 5.91 4.40 20.55
C LEU A 171 5.23 3.06 20.77
N TRP A 172 5.28 2.20 19.75
CA TRP A 172 4.86 0.80 19.84
C TRP A 172 6.05 -0.09 19.49
N ALA A 173 6.26 -1.15 20.27
CA ALA A 173 7.30 -2.12 19.97
C ALA A 173 6.88 -3.57 20.21
N TRP A 174 7.35 -4.46 19.33
CA TRP A 174 7.25 -5.92 19.43
C TRP A 174 8.67 -6.53 19.38
N GLY A 175 9.21 -6.86 20.55
CA GLY A 175 10.61 -7.25 20.68
C GLY A 175 11.58 -6.12 20.34
N GLU A 176 12.80 -6.49 19.93
CA GLU A 176 13.90 -5.55 19.66
C GLU A 176 13.92 -5.02 18.22
N ALA A 177 13.28 -5.73 17.28
CA ALA A 177 13.39 -5.43 15.85
C ALA A 177 12.23 -4.57 15.31
N TRP A 178 11.04 -4.67 15.91
CA TRP A 178 9.82 -4.05 15.39
C TRP A 178 9.44 -2.87 16.28
N GLU A 179 9.83 -1.65 15.88
CA GLU A 179 9.50 -0.43 16.61
C GLU A 179 8.88 0.61 15.67
N TRP A 180 7.72 1.13 16.06
CA TRP A 180 7.03 2.23 15.39
C TRP A 180 6.96 3.45 16.28
N ARG A 181 7.37 4.59 15.73
CA ARG A 181 7.29 5.90 16.39
C ARG A 181 6.30 6.78 15.65
N HIS A 182 5.36 7.32 16.41
CA HIS A 182 4.32 8.18 15.91
C HIS A 182 4.35 9.52 16.64
N ARG A 183 4.13 10.59 15.88
CA ARG A 183 3.75 11.89 16.43
C ARG A 183 2.22 11.95 16.55
N ILE A 184 1.72 12.53 17.64
CA ILE A 184 0.29 12.75 17.84
C ILE A 184 -0.13 13.96 17.00
N GLY A 185 -0.90 13.71 15.95
CA GLY A 185 -1.48 14.73 15.08
C GLY A 185 -2.74 15.37 15.70
N ALA A 186 -3.63 14.56 16.26
CA ALA A 186 -4.83 15.01 16.96
C ALA A 186 -4.99 14.26 18.28
N TRP A 187 -5.39 14.99 19.32
CA TRP A 187 -5.69 14.48 20.65
C TRP A 187 -6.97 15.16 21.14
N GLU A 188 -8.11 14.56 20.79
CA GLU A 188 -9.44 15.02 21.19
C GLU A 188 -10.01 13.96 22.15
N PRO A 189 -9.88 14.16 23.48
CA PRO A 189 -10.31 13.19 24.46
C PRO A 189 -11.69 12.62 24.18
N TYR A 190 -11.79 11.30 24.25
CA TYR A 190 -13.03 10.53 24.05
C TYR A 190 -13.65 10.65 22.66
N ARG A 191 -12.94 11.22 21.69
CA ARG A 191 -13.49 11.49 20.35
C ARG A 191 -12.56 11.08 19.23
N ARG A 192 -11.29 11.51 19.27
CA ARG A 192 -10.36 11.31 18.16
C ARG A 192 -8.91 11.27 18.60
N LEU A 193 -8.17 10.29 18.09
CA LEU A 193 -6.72 10.20 18.18
C LEU A 193 -6.16 10.03 16.76
N THR A 194 -5.28 10.93 16.33
CA THR A 194 -4.54 10.76 15.08
C THR A 194 -3.06 10.57 15.38
N LEU A 195 -2.48 9.48 14.89
CA LEU A 195 -1.06 9.15 14.98
C LEU A 195 -0.43 9.24 13.59
N VAL A 196 0.70 9.92 13.46
CA VAL A 196 1.35 10.20 12.19
C VAL A 196 2.78 9.66 12.22
N GLN A 197 3.13 8.89 11.19
CA GLN A 197 4.51 8.55 10.85
C GLN A 197 4.96 9.50 9.74
N ASP A 198 5.76 10.50 10.10
CA ASP A 198 6.27 11.49 9.15
C ASP A 198 7.16 10.85 8.07
N VAL A 199 7.80 9.72 8.40
CA VAL A 199 8.48 8.85 7.45
C VAL A 199 7.77 7.49 7.47
N PRO A 200 7.07 7.10 6.41
CA PRO A 200 6.45 5.78 6.32
C PRO A 200 7.50 4.68 6.49
N GLN A 201 7.18 3.71 7.34
CA GLN A 201 8.03 2.58 7.64
C GLN A 201 7.30 1.30 7.24
N ARG A 202 7.92 0.50 6.38
CA ARG A 202 7.51 -0.87 6.08
C ARG A 202 8.37 -1.84 6.86
N PHE A 203 7.95 -3.10 6.92
CA PHE A 203 8.80 -4.17 7.43
C PHE A 203 9.18 -5.13 6.32
N ASP A 204 10.41 -5.65 6.39
CA ASP A 204 10.75 -6.86 5.65
C ASP A 204 10.25 -8.12 6.39
N ALA A 205 10.41 -9.28 5.76
CA ALA A 205 9.92 -10.55 6.30
C ALA A 205 10.62 -10.99 7.60
N ASP A 206 11.77 -10.38 7.92
CA ASP A 206 12.55 -10.62 9.12
C ASP A 206 12.21 -9.61 10.25
N GLY A 207 11.44 -8.57 9.92
CA GLY A 207 11.02 -7.55 10.86
C GLY A 207 11.88 -6.33 10.96
N LYS A 208 12.77 -6.14 9.99
CA LYS A 208 13.57 -4.93 9.93
C LYS A 208 12.72 -3.81 9.36
N THR A 209 12.72 -2.68 10.05
CA THR A 209 12.14 -1.44 9.56
C THR A 209 12.88 -0.96 8.30
N VAL A 210 12.11 -0.72 7.23
CA VAL A 210 12.58 -0.13 5.98
C VAL A 210 11.84 1.18 5.76
N GLU A 211 12.57 2.29 5.74
CA GLU A 211 11.98 3.58 5.37
C GLU A 211 11.54 3.58 3.91
N ASP A 212 10.32 4.05 3.65
CA ASP A 212 9.82 4.22 2.29
C ASP A 212 9.20 5.60 2.10
N ARG A 213 9.89 6.45 1.31
CA ARG A 213 9.44 7.80 0.97
C ARG A 213 8.85 7.90 -0.43
N SER A 214 8.57 6.76 -1.09
CA SER A 214 8.11 6.71 -2.49
C SER A 214 6.78 7.44 -2.72
N THR A 215 5.94 7.54 -1.69
CA THR A 215 4.64 8.23 -1.77
C THR A 215 4.76 9.76 -1.64
N GLY A 216 5.81 10.26 -0.98
CA GLY A 216 5.93 11.67 -0.60
C GLY A 216 4.90 12.16 0.42
N GLU A 217 4.11 11.25 0.99
CA GLU A 217 3.04 11.53 1.96
C GLU A 217 3.28 10.72 3.24
N PRO A 218 2.99 11.26 4.44
CA PRO A 218 3.12 10.54 5.69
C PRO A 218 2.08 9.40 5.79
N MET A 219 2.39 8.39 6.60
CA MET A 219 1.39 7.41 7.03
C MET A 219 0.66 7.92 8.26
N SER A 220 -0.65 7.70 8.34
CA SER A 220 -1.46 8.17 9.46
C SER A 220 -2.51 7.16 9.89
N LEU A 221 -2.61 6.94 11.19
CA LEU A 221 -3.69 6.22 11.83
C LEU A 221 -4.66 7.23 12.45
N ASP A 222 -5.90 7.27 11.97
CA ASP A 222 -6.95 8.12 12.54
C ASP A 222 -8.00 7.24 13.21
N VAL A 223 -8.12 7.37 14.53
CA VAL A 223 -9.06 6.60 15.35
C VAL A 223 -10.13 7.55 15.87
N THR A 224 -11.40 7.27 15.56
CA THR A 224 -12.55 8.01 16.08
C THR A 224 -13.42 7.13 16.96
N LEU A 225 -13.91 7.70 18.05
CA LEU A 225 -14.79 7.05 19.01
C LEU A 225 -16.18 7.68 18.97
N ALA A 226 -17.21 6.84 19.07
CA ALA A 226 -18.59 7.28 19.23
C ALA A 226 -19.30 6.42 20.28
N GLU A 227 -20.09 7.04 21.14
CA GLU A 227 -20.94 6.33 22.09
C GLU A 227 -21.99 5.49 21.34
N ARG A 228 -22.29 4.31 21.89
CA ARG A 228 -23.44 3.50 21.52
C ARG A 228 -24.21 3.06 22.76
N GLU A 229 -25.42 2.58 22.57
CA GLU A 229 -26.13 1.84 23.62
C GLU A 229 -25.29 0.62 24.04
N GLY A 230 -24.93 0.54 25.33
CA GLY A 230 -24.16 -0.57 25.89
C GLY A 230 -22.64 -0.52 25.68
N GLY A 231 -22.09 0.45 24.93
CA GLY A 231 -20.65 0.45 24.63
C GLY A 231 -20.16 1.61 23.76
N THR A 232 -19.10 1.35 23.00
CA THR A 232 -18.40 2.34 22.17
C THR A 232 -18.10 1.77 20.79
N ARG A 233 -18.36 2.54 19.73
CA ARG A 233 -17.88 2.29 18.37
C ARG A 233 -16.46 2.84 18.23
N VAL A 234 -15.53 1.99 17.85
CA VAL A 234 -14.18 2.39 17.43
C VAL A 234 -14.11 2.31 15.91
N THR A 235 -13.74 3.41 15.28
CA THR A 235 -13.42 3.44 13.84
C THR A 235 -11.95 3.76 13.69
N LEU A 236 -11.24 2.96 12.89
CA LEU A 236 -9.83 3.14 12.59
C LEU A 236 -9.65 3.29 11.09
N VAL A 237 -8.97 4.36 10.67
CA VAL A 237 -8.57 4.60 9.28
C VAL A 237 -7.06 4.68 9.22
N HIS A 238 -6.43 3.74 8.52
CA HIS A 238 -5.00 3.77 8.24
C HIS A 238 -4.80 4.27 6.80
N SER A 239 -4.08 5.38 6.63
CA SER A 239 -3.85 6.05 5.34
C SER A 239 -2.36 6.24 5.07
N GLY A 240 -2.02 6.50 3.81
CA GLY A 240 -0.65 6.78 3.39
C GLY A 240 -0.01 5.65 2.57
N PHE A 241 -0.75 4.58 2.29
CA PHE A 241 -0.24 3.46 1.50
C PHE A 241 -0.03 3.86 0.05
N GLY A 242 1.18 3.68 -0.49
CA GLY A 242 1.44 3.87 -1.92
C GLY A 242 0.75 2.85 -2.81
N HIS A 243 1.13 2.83 -4.09
CA HIS A 243 0.58 1.92 -5.10
C HIS A 243 1.65 0.93 -5.59
N GLY A 244 1.21 -0.25 -6.05
CA GLY A 244 2.07 -1.29 -6.62
C GLY A 244 2.37 -2.46 -5.67
N PRO A 245 3.02 -3.52 -6.16
CA PRO A 245 3.04 -4.83 -5.50
C PRO A 245 3.56 -4.81 -4.06
N ALA A 246 4.62 -4.04 -3.78
CA ALA A 246 5.18 -3.96 -2.44
C ALA A 246 4.27 -3.22 -1.45
N TRP A 247 3.44 -2.29 -1.93
CA TRP A 247 2.41 -1.64 -1.14
C TRP A 247 1.14 -2.47 -1.04
N ASP A 248 0.86 -3.33 -2.02
CA ASP A 248 -0.24 -4.30 -1.96
C ASP A 248 0.00 -5.31 -0.84
N ASP A 249 1.22 -5.85 -0.74
CA ASP A 249 1.66 -6.70 0.36
C ASP A 249 1.49 -6.00 1.73
N GLU A 250 1.88 -4.72 1.82
CA GLU A 250 1.80 -3.93 3.05
C GLU A 250 0.35 -3.66 3.48
N VAL A 251 -0.51 -3.25 2.54
CA VAL A 251 -1.95 -3.04 2.77
C VAL A 251 -2.61 -4.32 3.24
N GLU A 252 -2.27 -5.45 2.61
CA GLU A 252 -2.80 -6.76 2.96
C GLU A 252 -2.38 -7.18 4.38
N ALA A 253 -1.08 -7.17 4.67
CA ALA A 253 -0.55 -7.55 5.98
C ALA A 253 -1.09 -6.66 7.10
N THR A 254 -1.11 -5.34 6.87
CA THR A 254 -1.65 -4.37 7.82
C THR A 254 -3.15 -4.54 8.02
N SER A 255 -3.90 -4.91 6.99
CA SER A 255 -5.35 -5.13 7.11
C SER A 255 -5.70 -6.37 7.94
N VAL A 256 -4.98 -7.47 7.73
CA VAL A 256 -5.13 -8.69 8.55
C VAL A 256 -4.71 -8.39 9.99
N GLY A 257 -3.58 -7.69 10.17
CA GLY A 257 -3.12 -7.21 11.47
C GLY A 257 -4.20 -6.41 12.20
N TRP A 258 -4.74 -5.34 11.61
CA TRP A 258 -5.75 -4.52 12.30
C TRP A 258 -7.01 -5.28 12.70
N ARG A 259 -7.48 -6.24 11.89
CA ARG A 259 -8.63 -7.08 12.28
C ARG A 259 -8.33 -7.94 13.51
N HIS A 260 -7.12 -8.48 13.59
CA HIS A 260 -6.65 -9.19 14.78
C HIS A 260 -6.60 -8.27 16.00
N GLU A 261 -5.90 -7.13 15.88
CA GLU A 261 -5.65 -6.25 17.02
C GLU A 261 -6.95 -5.62 17.54
N LEU A 262 -7.90 -5.28 16.67
CA LEU A 262 -9.23 -4.80 17.10
C LEU A 262 -10.05 -5.90 17.81
N SER A 263 -9.92 -7.16 17.39
CA SER A 263 -10.51 -8.29 18.13
C SER A 263 -9.83 -8.51 19.49
N ALA A 264 -8.52 -8.25 19.59
CA ALA A 264 -7.78 -8.29 20.85
C ALA A 264 -8.19 -7.14 21.79
N LEU A 265 -8.46 -5.94 21.25
CA LEU A 265 -9.01 -4.81 22.01
C LEU A 265 -10.37 -5.14 22.61
N GLU A 266 -11.28 -5.70 21.80
CA GLU A 266 -12.61 -6.16 22.22
C GLU A 266 -12.48 -7.19 23.35
N LEU A 267 -11.72 -8.26 23.13
CA LEU A 267 -11.49 -9.30 24.14
C LEU A 267 -10.91 -8.74 25.45
N TYR A 268 -9.92 -7.86 25.34
CA TYR A 268 -9.30 -7.22 26.49
C TYR A 268 -10.33 -6.42 27.30
N LEU A 269 -11.03 -5.49 26.64
CA LEU A 269 -11.92 -4.56 27.31
C LEU A 269 -13.15 -5.25 27.91
N GLU A 270 -13.64 -6.31 27.28
CA GLU A 270 -14.85 -7.01 27.72
C GLU A 270 -14.59 -8.08 28.78
N LYS A 271 -13.44 -8.77 28.72
CA LYS A 271 -13.18 -9.94 29.59
C LYS A 271 -11.98 -9.81 30.52
N HIS A 272 -11.02 -8.94 30.18
CA HIS A 272 -9.72 -8.89 30.86
C HIS A 272 -9.28 -7.48 31.28
N ARG A 273 -10.20 -6.52 31.28
CA ARG A 273 -9.90 -5.12 31.61
C ARG A 273 -9.14 -5.00 32.92
N GLY A 274 -8.04 -4.28 32.91
CA GLY A 274 -7.19 -4.08 34.09
C GLY A 274 -6.21 -5.22 34.38
N LYS A 275 -6.27 -6.35 33.67
CA LYS A 275 -5.34 -7.47 33.84
C LYS A 275 -4.13 -7.32 32.91
N ASP A 276 -2.95 -7.61 33.44
CA ASP A 276 -1.73 -7.56 32.66
C ASP A 276 -1.62 -8.75 31.71
N ARG A 277 -1.19 -8.46 30.49
CA ARG A 277 -0.99 -9.45 29.43
C ARG A 277 0.45 -9.96 29.47
N ARG A 278 0.61 -11.27 29.44
CA ARG A 278 1.90 -11.93 29.23
C ARG A 278 1.93 -12.51 27.82
N VAL A 279 3.09 -12.47 27.18
CA VAL A 279 3.25 -12.82 25.76
C VAL A 279 4.44 -13.76 25.58
N GLY A 280 4.21 -14.82 24.82
CA GLY A 280 5.20 -15.75 24.32
C GLY A 280 5.09 -15.85 22.82
N TRP A 281 6.19 -15.69 22.11
CA TRP A 281 6.15 -15.62 20.65
C TRP A 281 7.46 -16.06 20.00
N ALA A 282 7.32 -16.47 18.74
CA ALA A 282 8.39 -16.90 17.87
C ALA A 282 8.15 -16.37 16.46
N THR A 283 9.24 -15.99 15.80
CA THR A 283 9.23 -15.54 14.40
C THR A 283 10.21 -16.36 13.57
N ALA A 284 9.96 -16.44 12.28
CA ALA A 284 10.91 -16.90 11.28
C ALA A 284 10.58 -16.29 9.92
N SER A 285 11.49 -16.41 8.96
CA SER A 285 11.26 -16.02 7.56
C SER A 285 11.82 -17.08 6.63
N THR A 286 11.30 -17.13 5.40
CA THR A 286 11.75 -18.08 4.38
C THR A 286 11.46 -17.56 2.97
N ALA A 287 12.24 -18.02 1.98
CA ALA A 287 11.94 -17.79 0.57
C ALA A 287 10.76 -18.63 0.04
N LEU A 288 10.27 -19.61 0.80
CA LEU A 288 9.16 -20.46 0.37
C LEU A 288 7.88 -19.63 0.10
N PRO A 289 7.06 -20.05 -0.89
CA PRO A 289 5.76 -19.43 -1.14
C PRO A 289 4.84 -19.52 0.09
N ARG A 290 3.99 -18.50 0.29
CA ARG A 290 3.07 -18.41 1.44
C ARG A 290 2.23 -19.69 1.63
N GLU A 291 1.70 -20.24 0.54
CA GLU A 291 0.87 -21.45 0.57
C GLU A 291 1.62 -22.67 1.14
N GLU A 292 2.89 -22.83 0.75
CA GLU A 292 3.76 -23.88 1.27
C GLU A 292 4.02 -23.70 2.77
N VAL A 293 4.32 -22.47 3.18
CA VAL A 293 4.54 -22.12 4.59
C VAL A 293 3.29 -22.42 5.41
N TRP A 294 2.12 -21.99 4.93
CA TRP A 294 0.84 -22.18 5.60
C TRP A 294 0.51 -23.66 5.81
N ARG A 295 0.68 -24.47 4.77
CA ARG A 295 0.43 -25.92 4.85
C ARG A 295 1.36 -26.60 5.86
N ARG A 296 2.65 -26.25 5.88
CA ARG A 296 3.60 -26.81 6.85
C ARG A 296 3.29 -26.38 8.28
N LEU A 297 2.94 -25.11 8.49
CA LEU A 297 2.57 -24.58 9.80
C LEU A 297 1.39 -25.32 10.40
N LEU A 298 0.37 -25.65 9.61
CA LEU A 298 -0.84 -26.31 10.09
C LEU A 298 -0.79 -27.85 10.05
N SER A 299 0.31 -28.43 9.55
CA SER A 299 0.48 -29.89 9.49
C SER A 299 0.71 -30.52 10.87
N SER A 300 0.64 -31.85 10.93
CA SER A 300 0.98 -32.65 12.12
C SER A 300 2.42 -32.49 12.59
N ASP A 301 3.34 -32.11 11.68
CA ASP A 301 4.72 -31.78 12.04
C ASP A 301 4.89 -30.35 12.57
N GLY A 302 3.84 -29.53 12.47
CA GLY A 302 3.75 -28.15 12.92
C GLY A 302 2.82 -27.96 14.10
N PHE A 303 1.81 -27.11 13.93
CA PHE A 303 0.82 -26.74 14.94
C PHE A 303 -0.47 -27.59 14.89
N ASP A 304 -0.53 -28.62 14.05
CA ASP A 304 -1.62 -29.62 13.97
C ASP A 304 -3.00 -29.06 14.35
N LEU A 305 -3.46 -28.10 13.53
CA LEU A 305 -4.68 -27.35 13.81
C LEU A 305 -5.89 -28.18 13.37
N GLU A 306 -6.67 -28.59 14.35
CA GLU A 306 -7.93 -29.29 14.14
C GLU A 306 -9.11 -28.33 14.33
N ALA A 307 -9.99 -28.24 13.33
CA ALA A 307 -11.25 -27.53 13.43
C ALA A 307 -12.28 -28.15 12.49
N ASP A 308 -13.54 -28.23 12.92
CA ASP A 308 -14.64 -28.67 12.06
C ASP A 308 -14.86 -27.69 10.89
N ARG A 309 -14.62 -26.40 11.17
CA ARG A 309 -14.72 -25.29 10.21
C ARG A 309 -13.69 -24.21 10.52
N LEU A 310 -13.10 -23.65 9.47
CA LEU A 310 -12.18 -22.51 9.54
C LEU A 310 -12.96 -21.20 9.40
N GLU A 311 -13.76 -20.87 10.42
CA GLU A 311 -14.59 -19.66 10.47
C GLU A 311 -14.58 -19.02 11.87
N LYS A 312 -14.82 -17.70 11.93
CA LYS A 312 -14.92 -16.95 13.20
C LYS A 312 -15.96 -17.60 14.12
N GLY A 313 -15.61 -17.79 15.39
CA GLY A 313 -16.45 -18.41 16.42
C GLY A 313 -16.44 -19.94 16.44
N ALA A 314 -15.95 -20.61 15.38
CA ALA A 314 -15.82 -22.06 15.38
C ALA A 314 -14.76 -22.55 16.38
N ARG A 315 -14.93 -23.78 16.84
CA ARG A 315 -14.01 -24.43 17.79
C ARG A 315 -12.75 -24.88 17.09
N PHE A 316 -11.62 -24.73 17.77
CA PHE A 316 -10.34 -25.27 17.33
C PHE A 316 -9.62 -26.01 18.46
N ARG A 317 -8.75 -26.94 18.06
CA ARG A 317 -7.70 -27.51 18.89
C ARG A 317 -6.37 -27.43 18.14
N VAL A 318 -5.30 -27.25 18.90
CA VAL A 318 -3.92 -27.20 18.40
C VAL A 318 -3.13 -28.16 19.24
N ALA A 319 -2.48 -29.12 18.59
CA ALA A 319 -1.53 -30.03 19.21
C ALA A 319 -0.16 -29.80 18.58
N ALA A 320 0.54 -28.75 19.02
CA ALA A 320 1.83 -28.44 18.43
C ALA A 320 2.81 -29.60 18.66
N ALA A 321 3.64 -29.91 17.66
CA ALA A 321 4.66 -30.97 17.76
C ALA A 321 5.69 -30.72 18.88
N GLY A 322 5.71 -29.52 19.48
CA GLY A 322 6.47 -29.21 20.70
C GLY A 322 5.82 -29.66 22.01
N GLY A 323 4.58 -30.16 21.99
CA GLY A 323 3.84 -30.64 23.16
C GLY A 323 2.74 -29.70 23.67
N ASP A 324 2.61 -28.49 23.11
CA ASP A 324 1.54 -27.56 23.48
C ASP A 324 0.17 -28.08 23.02
N ARG A 325 -0.80 -28.05 23.93
CA ARG A 325 -2.20 -28.37 23.64
C ARG A 325 -3.07 -27.19 23.98
N LEU A 326 -3.60 -26.56 22.95
CA LEU A 326 -4.44 -25.37 23.06
C LEU A 326 -5.81 -25.68 22.46
N ALA A 327 -6.85 -25.10 23.05
CA ALA A 327 -8.21 -25.22 22.55
C ALA A 327 -8.94 -23.91 22.78
N GLY A 328 -9.90 -23.61 21.91
CA GLY A 328 -10.57 -22.32 21.96
C GLY A 328 -11.61 -22.12 20.88
N ARG A 329 -11.89 -20.84 20.61
CA ARG A 329 -12.72 -20.40 19.48
C ARG A 329 -11.98 -19.40 18.63
N PHE A 330 -12.11 -19.50 17.32
CA PHE A 330 -11.45 -18.55 16.42
C PHE A 330 -12.01 -17.14 16.62
N LEU A 331 -11.11 -16.16 16.74
CA LEU A 331 -11.39 -14.73 16.72
C LEU A 331 -11.37 -14.25 15.26
N GLU A 332 -10.32 -14.61 14.52
CA GLU A 332 -10.16 -14.24 13.12
C GLU A 332 -9.58 -15.42 12.32
N VAL A 333 -10.07 -15.59 11.08
CA VAL A 333 -9.62 -16.65 10.17
C VAL A 333 -9.47 -16.07 8.78
N PHE A 334 -8.22 -15.99 8.31
CA PHE A 334 -7.82 -15.59 6.97
C PHE A 334 -6.98 -16.72 6.36
N PRO A 335 -7.59 -17.63 5.58
CA PRO A 335 -6.88 -18.78 5.01
C PRO A 335 -5.59 -18.36 4.28
N GLY A 336 -4.47 -19.00 4.63
CA GLY A 336 -3.15 -18.68 4.08
C GLY A 336 -2.41 -17.55 4.81
N GLN A 337 -3.09 -16.73 5.61
CA GLN A 337 -2.53 -15.52 6.21
C GLN A 337 -2.57 -15.54 7.73
N GLU A 338 -3.70 -15.89 8.35
CA GLU A 338 -3.84 -15.90 9.80
C GLU A 338 -4.93 -16.84 10.28
N VAL A 339 -4.66 -17.48 11.42
CA VAL A 339 -5.67 -18.01 12.32
C VAL A 339 -5.36 -17.48 13.71
N SER A 340 -6.34 -16.89 14.35
CA SER A 340 -6.23 -16.47 15.75
C SER A 340 -7.48 -16.85 16.53
N GLY A 341 -7.32 -17.09 17.82
CA GLY A 341 -8.41 -17.61 18.63
C GLY A 341 -8.26 -17.36 20.11
N GLU A 342 -9.40 -17.12 20.75
CA GLU A 342 -9.54 -17.01 22.19
C GLU A 342 -9.40 -18.39 22.83
N LEU A 343 -8.52 -18.50 23.82
CA LEU A 343 -8.29 -19.75 24.56
C LEU A 343 -9.42 -20.06 25.55
N ASP A 344 -9.73 -21.34 25.71
CA ASP A 344 -10.63 -21.82 26.76
C ASP A 344 -10.05 -21.60 28.18
N GLY A 345 -10.94 -21.41 29.15
CA GLY A 345 -10.61 -21.33 30.58
C GLY A 345 -10.61 -19.92 31.18
N PRO A 346 -10.60 -19.80 32.52
CA PRO A 346 -10.82 -18.53 33.23
C PRO A 346 -9.69 -17.51 33.07
N GLY A 347 -8.52 -17.96 32.58
CA GLY A 347 -7.37 -17.13 32.31
C GLY A 347 -7.38 -16.42 30.96
N GLY A 348 -8.19 -16.92 30.02
CA GLY A 348 -8.27 -16.45 28.64
C GLY A 348 -6.91 -16.30 27.96
N GLY A 349 -6.91 -15.55 26.86
CA GLY A 349 -5.72 -15.33 26.05
C GLY A 349 -6.00 -15.52 24.57
N ILE A 350 -4.97 -15.31 23.77
CA ILE A 350 -5.04 -15.41 22.32
C ILE A 350 -3.91 -16.30 21.84
N PHE A 351 -4.27 -17.34 21.10
CA PHE A 351 -3.34 -18.05 20.23
C PHE A 351 -3.44 -17.47 18.82
N ARG A 352 -2.30 -17.29 18.15
CA ARG A 352 -2.25 -16.78 16.78
C ARG A 352 -1.10 -17.44 16.01
N LEU A 353 -1.43 -17.87 14.79
CA LEU A 353 -0.46 -18.16 13.74
C LEU A 353 -0.72 -17.23 12.59
N SER A 354 0.31 -16.54 12.11
CA SER A 354 0.16 -15.68 10.93
C SER A 354 1.37 -15.74 10.01
N THR A 355 1.14 -15.39 8.75
CA THR A 355 2.16 -15.18 7.73
C THR A 355 1.93 -13.84 7.04
N HIS A 356 3.01 -13.23 6.59
CA HIS A 356 2.97 -12.00 5.81
C HIS A 356 4.00 -12.08 4.68
N ARG A 357 3.81 -11.28 3.65
CA ARG A 357 4.74 -11.20 2.51
C ARG A 357 5.44 -9.86 2.58
N ALA A 358 6.75 -9.89 2.39
CA ALA A 358 7.55 -8.68 2.31
C ALA A 358 8.85 -8.97 1.56
N GLY A 359 9.20 -8.12 0.60
CA GLY A 359 10.46 -8.24 -0.16
C GLY A 359 10.61 -9.59 -0.90
N GLY A 360 9.51 -10.21 -1.33
CA GLY A 360 9.53 -11.52 -1.99
C GLY A 360 9.73 -12.73 -1.07
N ARG A 361 9.84 -12.52 0.25
CA ARG A 361 9.94 -13.54 1.28
C ARG A 361 8.61 -13.70 2.04
N THR A 362 8.46 -14.81 2.75
CA THR A 362 7.34 -15.06 3.67
C THR A 362 7.86 -14.99 5.10
N GLY A 363 7.36 -14.04 5.88
CA GLY A 363 7.56 -14.00 7.32
C GLY A 363 6.43 -14.73 8.03
N LEU A 364 6.71 -15.30 9.21
CA LEU A 364 5.74 -16.04 10.00
C LEU A 364 5.84 -15.73 11.49
N PHE A 365 4.70 -15.75 12.17
CA PHE A 365 4.56 -15.55 13.61
C PHE A 365 3.81 -16.72 14.24
N ALA A 366 4.32 -17.19 15.37
CA ALA A 366 3.58 -18.00 16.32
C ALA A 366 3.50 -17.22 17.63
N TRP A 367 2.29 -17.01 18.13
CA TRP A 367 2.02 -16.11 19.25
C TRP A 367 1.05 -16.75 20.22
N LEU A 368 1.36 -16.59 21.50
CA LEU A 368 0.51 -16.93 22.62
C LEU A 368 0.53 -15.76 23.61
N SER A 369 -0.63 -15.18 23.88
CA SER A 369 -0.80 -14.24 24.98
C SER A 369 -1.82 -14.74 25.99
N ALA A 370 -1.64 -14.40 27.26
CA ALA A 370 -2.53 -14.83 28.33
C ALA A 370 -2.64 -13.77 29.43
N TYR A 371 -3.78 -13.77 30.12
CA TYR A 371 -4.04 -12.90 31.28
C TYR A 371 -4.04 -13.67 32.61
N SER A 372 -4.03 -15.00 32.59
CA SER A 372 -3.74 -15.83 33.78
C SER A 372 -2.25 -16.13 33.88
N PRO A 373 -1.66 -16.18 35.09
CA PRO A 373 -0.30 -16.67 35.34
C PRO A 373 -0.08 -18.15 35.00
N ASP A 374 -1.13 -18.96 34.94
CA ASP A 374 -1.04 -20.43 34.79
C ASP A 374 -0.65 -20.87 33.37
N VAL A 375 -0.76 -19.97 32.39
CA VAL A 375 -0.39 -20.26 31.00
C VAL A 375 1.12 -20.10 30.82
N ASP A 376 1.82 -21.15 30.42
CA ASP A 376 3.27 -21.15 30.17
C ASP A 376 3.62 -20.48 28.82
N VAL A 377 3.55 -19.15 28.78
CA VAL A 377 3.86 -18.38 27.56
C VAL A 377 5.35 -18.43 27.20
N GLU A 378 6.25 -18.47 28.18
CA GLU A 378 7.70 -18.51 27.94
C GLU A 378 8.14 -19.86 27.38
N GLY A 379 7.63 -20.96 27.95
CA GLY A 379 7.87 -22.29 27.41
C GLY A 379 7.26 -22.47 26.04
N PHE A 380 6.05 -21.92 25.78
CA PHE A 380 5.49 -21.88 24.43
C PHE A 380 6.43 -21.17 23.47
N ALA A 381 6.95 -19.99 23.81
CA ALA A 381 7.87 -19.24 22.96
C ALA A 381 9.13 -20.06 22.62
N SER A 382 9.70 -20.77 23.62
CA SER A 382 10.86 -21.63 23.43
C SER A 382 10.57 -22.79 22.47
N ARG A 383 9.46 -23.50 22.69
CA ARG A 383 9.01 -24.62 21.86
C ARG A 383 8.67 -24.18 20.44
N ALA A 384 7.93 -23.08 20.29
CA ALA A 384 7.58 -22.49 19.01
C ALA A 384 8.85 -22.08 18.23
N ARG A 385 9.84 -21.44 18.86
CA ARG A 385 11.12 -21.11 18.18
C ARG A 385 11.85 -22.36 17.68
N ALA A 386 11.91 -23.41 18.49
CA ALA A 386 12.53 -24.67 18.07
C ALA A 386 11.76 -25.31 16.89
N LEU A 387 10.43 -25.31 16.95
CA LEU A 387 9.56 -25.83 15.92
C LEU A 387 9.71 -25.05 14.60
N LEU A 388 9.65 -23.72 14.65
CA LEU A 388 9.80 -22.88 13.46
C LEU A 388 11.17 -23.06 12.81
N ARG A 389 12.25 -23.13 13.58
CA ARG A 389 13.60 -23.41 13.05
C ARG A 389 13.70 -24.80 12.38
N ARG A 390 12.96 -25.79 12.88
CA ARG A 390 12.91 -27.12 12.28
C ARG A 390 12.12 -27.13 10.97
N LEU A 391 10.96 -26.47 10.93
CA LEU A 391 10.09 -26.40 9.76
C LEU A 391 10.66 -25.51 8.64
N PHE A 392 11.32 -24.42 9.05
CA PHE A 392 11.88 -23.39 8.20
C PHE A 392 13.32 -23.09 8.65
N PRO A 393 14.29 -23.96 8.29
CA PRO A 393 15.69 -23.74 8.62
C PRO A 393 16.15 -22.39 8.05
N PRO A 394 16.95 -21.61 8.81
CA PRO A 394 17.52 -20.37 8.29
C PRO A 394 18.38 -20.68 7.06
N GLU A 395 18.27 -19.83 6.04
CA GLU A 395 19.13 -19.94 4.87
C GLU A 395 20.59 -19.73 5.29
N PRO A 396 21.55 -20.49 4.72
CA PRO A 396 22.95 -20.20 4.91
C PRO A 396 23.24 -18.77 4.42
N PRO A 397 24.15 -18.03 5.08
CA PRO A 397 24.49 -16.67 4.65
C PRO A 397 24.90 -16.66 3.18
N ASP A 398 24.42 -15.67 2.39
CA ASP A 398 24.80 -15.51 0.98
C ASP A 398 26.33 -15.45 0.91
N PRO A 399 27.00 -16.35 0.19
CA PRO A 399 28.46 -16.40 0.13
C PRO A 399 29.07 -15.23 -0.66
N ARG A 400 28.28 -14.25 -1.12
CA ARG A 400 28.77 -13.12 -1.90
C ARG A 400 29.04 -11.90 -1.00
N PRO A 401 30.27 -11.33 -1.07
CA PRO A 401 30.71 -10.22 -0.23
C PRO A 401 30.06 -8.87 -0.58
#